data_AF-A0A920HHN1-F1
#
_entry.id   AF-A0A920HHN1-F1
#
_cell.length_a   1.000
_cell.length_b   1.000
_cell.length_c   1.000
_cell.angle_alpha   90.00
_cell.angle_beta   90.00
_cell.angle_gamma   90.00
#
_symmetry.space_group_name_H-M   'P 1'
#
loop_
_entity.id
_entity.type
_entity.pdbx_description
1 polymer ?
#
loop_
_entity_poly.entity_id
_entity_poly.type
_entity_poly.pdbx_seq_one_letter_code
_entity_poly.pdbx_strand_id
1 'polypeptide(L)'
;MAMWKSYYNDYKSFNSDKVFVTDFIEDIDSIYFTSDIIIARSGALTLSELAIVSKPSILIPSPNVAEDHQLKNAKSIEEKDACICMRKRS
;
A
#
# COMPACT_ATOMS: atom_id res chain seq x y z
N MET A 1 -14.53 -15.90 -7.16
CA MET A 1 -13.06 -16.04 -7.14
C MET A 1 -12.50 -14.89 -6.31
N ALA A 2 -11.63 -15.13 -5.33
CA ALA A 2 -11.11 -14.04 -4.49
C ALA A 2 -10.27 -13.07 -5.34
N MET A 3 -10.49 -11.76 -5.17
CA MET A 3 -9.91 -10.73 -6.05
C MET A 3 -8.37 -10.78 -6.10
N TRP A 4 -7.71 -11.13 -5.00
CA TRP A 4 -6.26 -11.26 -4.92
C TRP A 4 -5.69 -12.38 -5.79
N LYS A 5 -6.43 -13.48 -6.01
CA LYS A 5 -6.00 -14.59 -6.89
C LYS A 5 -5.92 -14.16 -8.35
N SER A 6 -6.72 -13.15 -8.74
CA SER A 6 -6.63 -12.54 -10.07
C SER A 6 -5.33 -11.76 -10.20
N TYR A 7 -5.07 -10.85 -9.26
CA TYR A 7 -3.88 -10.00 -9.31
C TYR A 7 -2.56 -10.77 -9.29
N TYR A 8 -2.44 -11.80 -8.44
CA TYR A 8 -1.22 -12.60 -8.42
C TYR A 8 -0.92 -13.20 -9.80
N ASN A 9 -1.94 -13.71 -10.50
CA ASN A 9 -1.75 -14.27 -11.84
C ASN A 9 -1.36 -13.23 -12.88
N ASP A 10 -1.86 -12.00 -12.75
CA ASP A 10 -1.53 -10.89 -13.65
C ASP A 10 -0.08 -10.42 -13.47
N TYR A 11 0.49 -10.56 -12.27
CA TYR A 11 1.81 -10.01 -11.92
C TYR A 11 2.91 -11.05 -11.69
N LYS A 12 2.60 -12.35 -11.53
CA LYS A 12 3.61 -13.39 -11.23
C LYS A 12 4.76 -13.47 -12.25
N SER A 13 4.52 -13.07 -13.50
CA SER A 13 5.54 -13.05 -14.55
C SER A 13 6.63 -12.00 -14.33
N PHE A 14 6.41 -11.01 -13.46
CA PHE A 14 7.40 -10.00 -13.11
C PHE A 14 8.37 -10.45 -12.00
N ASN A 15 8.18 -11.64 -11.43
CA ASN A 15 9.06 -12.17 -10.40
C ASN A 15 10.48 -12.37 -10.96
N SER A 16 11.49 -11.90 -10.24
CA SER A 16 12.90 -11.93 -10.63
C SER A 16 13.81 -11.82 -9.40
N ASP A 17 15.14 -11.85 -9.59
CA ASP A 17 16.11 -11.70 -8.50
C ASP A 17 15.98 -10.38 -7.71
N LYS A 18 15.34 -9.36 -8.30
CA LYS A 18 15.15 -8.03 -7.69
C LYS A 18 13.70 -7.72 -7.33
N VAL A 19 12.76 -8.54 -7.77
CA VAL A 19 11.33 -8.27 -7.62
C VAL A 19 10.68 -9.55 -7.13
N PHE A 20 10.13 -9.49 -5.92
CA PHE A 20 9.39 -10.60 -5.33
C PHE A 20 7.89 -10.34 -5.46
N VAL A 21 7.20 -11.19 -6.22
CA VAL A 21 5.74 -11.15 -6.36
C VAL A 21 5.16 -12.36 -5.65
N THR A 22 4.34 -12.10 -4.63
CA THR A 22 3.66 -13.13 -3.84
C THR A 22 2.17 -12.83 -3.76
N ASP A 23 1.40 -13.83 -3.37
CA ASP A 23 0.00 -13.65 -3.03
C ASP A 23 -0.16 -13.03 -1.62
N PHE A 24 -1.27 -13.31 -0.94
CA PHE A 24 -1.51 -12.76 0.40
C PHE A 24 -0.38 -13.18 1.36
N ILE A 25 0.21 -12.20 2.04
CA ILE A 25 1.30 -12.44 2.99
C ILE A 25 0.68 -12.56 4.39
N GLU A 26 0.83 -13.73 5.01
CA GLU A 26 0.34 -13.96 6.39
C GLU A 26 1.17 -13.18 7.43
N ASP A 27 2.50 -13.17 7.28
CA ASP A 27 3.43 -12.43 8.13
C ASP A 27 3.86 -11.10 7.49
N ILE A 28 2.91 -10.18 7.37
CA ILE A 28 3.17 -8.85 6.81
C ILE A 28 4.07 -8.01 7.73
N ASP A 29 4.05 -8.27 9.03
CA ASP A 29 4.82 -7.54 10.03
C ASP A 29 6.33 -7.68 9.78
N SER A 30 6.81 -8.90 9.49
CA SER A 30 8.21 -9.14 9.12
C SER A 30 8.61 -8.38 7.85
N ILE A 31 7.71 -8.29 6.87
CA ILE A 31 7.96 -7.53 5.63
C ILE A 31 8.07 -6.03 5.95
N TYR A 32 7.18 -5.50 6.77
CA TYR A 32 7.24 -4.10 7.20
C TYR A 32 8.50 -3.77 7.99
N PHE A 33 8.94 -4.67 8.88
CA PHE A 33 10.15 -4.47 9.68
C PHE A 33 11.40 -4.39 8.80
N THR A 34 11.50 -5.28 7.82
CA THR A 34 12.64 -5.38 6.89
C THR A 34 12.61 -4.34 5.78
N SER A 35 11.49 -3.65 5.57
CA SER A 35 11.35 -2.62 4.55
C SER A 35 11.95 -1.28 4.99
N ASP A 36 12.62 -0.59 4.06
CA ASP A 36 13.06 0.79 4.24
C ASP A 36 11.93 1.80 3.92
N ILE A 37 11.12 1.50 2.90
CA ILE A 37 10.03 2.35 2.40
C ILE A 37 8.85 1.46 2.03
N ILE A 38 7.64 1.91 2.33
CA ILE A 38 6.39 1.21 1.99
C ILE A 38 5.59 2.01 0.97
N ILE A 39 5.15 1.37 -0.12
CA ILE A 39 4.24 1.96 -1.11
C ILE A 39 2.93 1.19 -1.07
N ALA A 40 1.84 1.87 -0.73
CA ALA A 40 0.57 1.21 -0.54
C ALA A 40 -0.63 2.09 -0.93
N ARG A 41 -1.82 1.49 -0.99
CA ARG A 41 -3.07 2.24 -1.13
C ARG A 41 -3.51 2.78 0.23
N SER A 42 -4.19 3.92 0.25
CA SER A 42 -4.66 4.57 1.49
C SER A 42 -5.97 4.00 2.05
N GLY A 43 -6.05 2.67 2.13
CA GLY A 43 -7.13 1.97 2.82
C GLY A 43 -7.03 2.14 4.34
N ALA A 44 -8.15 2.18 5.05
CA ALA A 44 -8.18 2.44 6.50
C ALA A 44 -7.34 1.42 7.32
N LEU A 45 -7.38 0.14 6.96
CA LEU A 45 -6.57 -0.91 7.61
C LEU A 45 -5.07 -0.67 7.40
N THR A 46 -4.66 -0.47 6.15
CA THR A 46 -3.26 -0.15 5.80
C THR A 46 -2.73 1.06 6.54
N LEU A 47 -3.54 2.12 6.68
CA LEU A 47 -3.13 3.29 7.46
C LEU A 47 -2.93 2.99 8.94
N SER A 48 -3.77 2.11 9.50
CA SER A 48 -3.68 1.71 10.91
C SER A 48 -2.40 0.91 11.15
N GLU A 49 -2.05 0.02 10.23
CA GLU A 49 -0.79 -0.74 10.26
C GLU A 49 0.43 0.19 10.13
N LEU A 50 0.42 1.09 9.14
CA LEU A 50 1.52 2.03 8.91
C LEU A 50 1.75 2.99 10.09
N ALA A 51 0.68 3.40 10.77
CA ALA A 51 0.77 4.24 11.97
C ALA A 51 1.52 3.54 13.13
N ILE A 52 1.47 2.21 13.19
CA ILE A 52 2.21 1.42 14.19
C ILE A 52 3.65 1.21 13.73
N VAL A 53 3.82 0.80 12.48
CA VAL A 53 5.12 0.43 11.89
C VAL A 53 6.08 1.63 11.83
N SER A 54 5.56 2.86 11.68
CA SER A 54 6.37 4.10 11.71
C SER A 54 7.50 4.13 10.68
N LYS A 55 7.27 3.55 9.50
CA LYS A 55 8.22 3.55 8.37
C LYS A 55 7.83 4.62 7.34
N PRO A 56 8.81 5.21 6.62
CA PRO A 56 8.53 6.09 5.50
C PRO A 56 7.57 5.43 4.51
N SER A 57 6.52 6.14 4.13
CA SER A 57 5.49 5.58 3.25
C SER A 57 5.04 6.54 2.15
N ILE A 58 4.70 5.96 1.00
CA ILE A 58 4.07 6.64 -0.13
C ILE A 58 2.68 6.03 -0.32
N LEU A 59 1.66 6.88 -0.18
CA LEU A 59 0.27 6.47 -0.30
C LEU A 59 -0.28 6.83 -1.69
N ILE A 60 -0.87 5.85 -2.37
CA ILE A 60 -1.52 6.01 -3.67
C ILE A 60 -3.02 5.74 -3.52
N PRO A 61 -3.86 6.78 -3.31
CA PRO A 61 -5.29 6.62 -3.20
C PRO A 61 -5.89 6.07 -4.49
N SER A 62 -6.84 5.13 -4.37
CA SER A 62 -7.61 4.65 -5.51
C SER A 62 -8.56 5.75 -6.00
N PRO A 63 -8.58 6.09 -7.31
CA PRO A 63 -9.46 7.11 -7.87
C PRO A 63 -10.92 6.67 -7.96
N ASN A 64 -11.18 5.37 -7.80
CA ASN A 64 -12.48 4.75 -8.09
C ASN A 64 -13.35 4.53 -6.85
N VAL A 65 -12.98 5.11 -5.70
CA VAL A 65 -13.74 4.94 -4.44
C VAL A 65 -14.68 6.12 -4.28
N ALA A 66 -15.98 5.83 -4.14
CA ALA A 66 -16.99 6.83 -3.87
C ALA A 66 -16.60 7.68 -2.64
N GLU A 67 -16.77 9.00 -2.73
CA GLU A 67 -16.62 10.00 -1.67
C GLU A 67 -15.19 10.37 -1.18
N ASP A 68 -14.13 10.06 -1.94
CA ASP A 68 -12.75 10.52 -1.66
C ASP A 68 -12.20 10.09 -0.28
N HIS A 69 -12.79 9.07 0.37
CA HIS A 69 -12.37 8.62 1.69
C HIS A 69 -10.90 8.22 1.73
N GLN A 70 -10.40 7.54 0.68
CA GLN A 70 -8.99 7.19 0.57
C GLN A 70 -8.08 8.42 0.42
N LEU A 71 -8.55 9.49 -0.21
CA LEU A 71 -7.78 10.73 -0.32
C LEU A 71 -7.71 11.46 1.03
N LYS A 72 -8.84 11.54 1.75
CA LYS A 72 -8.89 12.12 3.12
C LYS A 72 -7.97 11.36 4.08
N ASN A 73 -8.00 10.04 3.99
CA ASN A 73 -7.14 9.13 4.71
C ASN A 73 -5.65 9.39 4.45
N ALA A 74 -5.26 9.52 3.17
CA ALA A 74 -3.87 9.82 2.85
C ALA A 74 -3.44 11.21 3.36
N LYS A 75 -4.30 12.22 3.20
CA LYS A 75 -4.03 13.59 3.66
C LYS A 75 -3.89 13.69 5.17
N SER A 76 -4.71 12.99 5.95
CA SER A 76 -4.65 13.06 7.42
C SER A 76 -3.36 12.49 8.02
N ILE A 77 -2.65 11.65 7.26
CA ILE A 77 -1.33 11.12 7.62
C ILE A 77 -0.21 11.98 7.03
N GLU A 78 -0.37 12.47 5.80
CA GLU A 78 0.57 13.40 5.17
C GLU A 78 0.71 14.71 5.96
N GLU A 79 -0.39 15.25 6.50
CA GLU A 79 -0.40 16.45 7.36
C GLU A 79 0.42 16.30 8.65
N LYS A 80 0.78 15.07 9.03
CA LYS A 80 1.63 14.77 10.19
C LYS A 80 3.08 14.49 9.81
N ASP A 81 3.49 14.83 8.59
CA ASP A 81 4.79 14.52 7.98
C ASP A 81 5.13 13.01 7.99
N ALA A 82 4.13 12.15 8.11
CA ALA A 82 4.32 10.70 8.27
C ALA A 82 4.33 9.92 6.94
N CYS A 83 3.84 10.53 5.85
CA CYS A 83 3.85 9.92 4.51
C CYS A 83 3.78 10.97 3.40
N ILE A 84 4.09 10.55 2.17
CA ILE A 84 3.83 11.34 0.96
C ILE A 84 2.58 10.79 0.27
N CYS A 85 1.59 11.65 -0.02
CA CYS A 85 0.43 11.25 -0.81
C CYS A 85 0.68 11.50 -2.30
N MET A 86 0.83 10.43 -3.10
CA MET A 86 0.95 10.51 -4.55
C MET A 86 -0.38 10.19 -5.23
N ARG A 87 -0.95 11.19 -5.92
CA ARG A 87 -2.14 10.99 -6.75
C ARG A 87 -1.74 10.47 -8.13
N LYS A 88 -2.52 9.53 -8.66
CA LYS A 88 -2.40 9.13 -10.06
C LYS A 88 -2.56 10.37 -10.95
N ARG A 89 -1.56 10.62 -11.78
CA ARG A 89 -1.61 11.66 -12.82
C ARG A 89 -2.29 11.06 -14.04
N SER A 90 -3.40 11.67 -14.45
CA SER A 90 -4.15 11.32 -15.68
C SER A 90 -3.34 11.60 -16.92
#